data_AF-A0AAP0BDA9-F1
#
_entry.id   AF-A0AAP0BDA9-F1
#
_cell.length_a   1.000
_cell.length_b   1.000
_cell.length_c   1.000
_cell.angle_alpha   90.00
_cell.angle_beta   90.00
_cell.angle_gamma   90.00
#
_symmetry.space_group_name_H-M   'P 1'
#
loop_
_entity.id
_entity.type
_entity.pdbx_description
1 polymer ?
#
loop_
_entity_poly.entity_id
_entity_poly.type
_entity_poly.pdbx_seq_one_letter_code
_entity_poly.pdbx_strand_id
1 'polypeptide(L)'
;MSKHIFVDLLHKLEADHELQGSQRTSSREVLGITLYILAQGDSVRLTKEWFQHSTETISRYFRQGLDFFKDCVGAIDGTHVDVRIPIVDQVRYIERHGMMTQNVMADCDFNMCFTFALTGWEGSAHDSRIFARALTDDRLHFPHPPKGILINLFTFIQIVRIS
;
A
#
# COMPACT_ATOMS: atom_id res chain seq x y z
N MET A 1 -9.99 -3.95 0.21
CA MET A 1 -9.28 -5.00 0.97
C MET A 1 -10.27 -6.05 1.41
N SER A 2 -9.94 -7.35 1.33
CA SER A 2 -10.83 -8.43 1.79
C SER A 2 -10.83 -8.52 3.32
N LYS A 3 -11.91 -9.08 3.91
CA LYS A 3 -12.03 -9.23 5.37
C LYS A 3 -10.91 -10.08 5.97
N HIS A 4 -10.46 -11.14 5.28
CA HIS A 4 -9.40 -12.01 5.78
C HIS A 4 -8.04 -11.29 5.79
N ILE A 5 -7.67 -10.60 4.70
CA ILE A 5 -6.43 -9.80 4.64
C ILE A 5 -6.40 -8.76 5.76
N PHE A 6 -7.53 -8.08 6.00
CA PHE A 6 -7.62 -7.10 7.06
C PHE A 6 -7.40 -7.72 8.45
N VAL A 7 -7.95 -8.89 8.71
CA VAL A 7 -7.77 -9.59 10.01
C VAL A 7 -6.35 -10.11 10.16
N ASP A 8 -5.75 -10.63 9.10
CA ASP A 8 -4.36 -11.10 9.10
C ASP A 8 -3.39 -9.93 9.37
N LEU A 9 -3.63 -8.78 8.73
CA LEU A 9 -2.89 -7.55 8.98
C LEU A 9 -3.06 -7.09 10.44
N LEU A 10 -4.29 -7.10 10.96
CA LEU A 10 -4.57 -6.71 12.34
C LEU A 10 -3.79 -7.56 13.34
N HIS A 11 -3.90 -8.90 13.24
CA HIS A 11 -3.20 -9.81 14.15
C HIS A 11 -1.68 -9.64 14.11
N LYS A 12 -1.14 -9.37 12.92
CA LYS A 12 0.29 -9.14 12.74
C LYS A 12 0.75 -7.84 13.39
N LEU A 13 0.01 -6.75 13.18
CA LEU A 13 0.32 -5.47 13.82
C LEU A 13 0.16 -5.53 15.35
N GLU A 14 -0.82 -6.28 15.85
CA GLU A 14 -0.98 -6.52 17.29
C GLU A 14 0.19 -7.32 17.88
N ALA A 15 0.73 -8.29 17.15
CA ALA A 15 1.88 -9.08 17.56
C ALA A 15 3.19 -8.28 17.55
N ASP A 16 3.37 -7.43 16.52
CA ASP A 16 4.64 -6.73 16.29
C ASP A 16 4.76 -5.42 17.10
N HIS A 17 3.64 -4.78 17.48
CA HIS A 17 3.66 -3.43 18.07
C HIS A 17 3.21 -3.34 19.54
N GLU A 18 2.88 -4.44 20.22
CA GLU A 18 2.43 -4.47 21.64
C GLU A 18 1.36 -3.42 22.01
N LEU A 19 0.57 -2.96 21.03
CA LEU A 19 -0.36 -1.86 21.24
C LEU A 19 -1.63 -2.37 21.91
N GLN A 20 -1.68 -2.24 23.23
CA GLN A 20 -2.88 -2.53 24.01
C GLN A 20 -3.95 -1.47 23.71
N GLY A 21 -5.06 -1.91 23.11
CA GLY A 21 -6.25 -1.08 22.97
C GLY A 21 -6.70 -0.51 24.32
N SER A 22 -7.24 0.70 24.34
CA SER A 22 -7.86 1.24 25.56
C SER A 22 -9.20 0.52 25.82
N GLN A 23 -9.73 0.60 27.04
CA GLN A 23 -11.07 0.07 27.37
C GLN A 23 -12.21 0.59 26.47
N ARG A 24 -11.97 1.66 25.68
CA ARG A 24 -12.95 2.29 24.78
C ARG A 24 -12.62 2.17 23.30
N THR A 25 -11.52 1.50 22.92
CA THR A 25 -11.02 1.55 21.55
C THR A 25 -10.40 0.21 21.14
N SER A 26 -11.00 -0.45 20.15
CA SER A 26 -10.41 -1.66 19.56
C SER A 26 -9.34 -1.28 18.53
N SER A 27 -8.21 -1.98 18.56
CA SER A 27 -7.15 -1.97 17.53
C SER A 27 -7.72 -2.11 16.11
N ARG A 28 -8.76 -2.94 15.96
CA ARG A 28 -9.55 -3.09 14.73
C ARG A 28 -10.11 -1.77 14.20
N GLU A 29 -10.70 -0.96 15.07
CA GLU A 29 -11.34 0.30 14.70
C GLU A 29 -10.30 1.38 14.35
N VAL A 30 -9.21 1.43 15.12
CA VAL A 30 -8.05 2.29 14.84
C VAL A 30 -7.46 1.97 13.49
N LEU A 31 -7.19 0.69 13.21
CA LEU A 31 -6.66 0.24 11.93
C LEU A 31 -7.64 0.54 10.78
N GLY A 32 -8.93 0.27 10.97
CA GLY A 32 -9.97 0.54 9.97
C GLY A 32 -10.05 2.00 9.56
N ILE A 33 -10.06 2.92 10.54
CA ILE A 33 -10.08 4.37 10.30
C ILE A 33 -8.78 4.83 9.62
N THR A 34 -7.64 4.32 10.07
CA THR A 34 -6.33 4.72 9.53
C THR A 34 -6.19 4.30 8.07
N LEU A 35 -6.50 3.04 7.76
CA LEU A 35 -6.49 2.54 6.38
C LEU A 35 -7.49 3.30 5.49
N TYR A 36 -8.65 3.66 6.03
CA TYR A 36 -9.64 4.43 5.27
C TYR A 36 -9.13 5.82 4.90
N ILE A 37 -8.55 6.54 5.85
CA ILE A 37 -7.98 7.89 5.62
C ILE A 37 -6.81 7.81 4.63
N LEU A 38 -5.88 6.87 4.84
CA LEU A 38 -4.71 6.72 3.96
C LEU A 38 -5.11 6.31 2.53
N ALA A 39 -6.11 5.44 2.38
CA ALA A 39 -6.52 4.93 1.07
C ALA A 39 -7.25 5.96 0.20
N GLN A 40 -7.96 6.91 0.80
CA GLN A 40 -8.77 7.88 0.03
C GLN A 40 -8.08 9.25 -0.07
N GLY A 41 -6.99 9.49 0.67
CA GLY A 41 -6.43 10.84 0.80
C GLY A 41 -7.43 11.84 1.38
N ASP A 42 -8.47 11.33 2.06
CA ASP A 42 -9.63 12.09 2.46
C ASP A 42 -9.37 12.91 3.72
N SER A 43 -10.06 14.05 3.81
CA SER A 43 -10.05 14.82 5.05
C SER A 43 -10.79 14.09 6.16
N VAL A 44 -10.29 14.21 7.39
CA VAL A 44 -10.88 13.71 8.66
C VAL A 44 -12.39 13.99 8.79
N ARG A 45 -12.90 15.03 8.13
CA ARG A 45 -14.32 15.41 8.11
C ARG A 45 -15.21 14.36 7.44
N LEU A 46 -14.78 13.76 6.33
CA LEU A 46 -15.57 12.73 5.64
C LEU A 46 -15.56 11.43 6.45
N THR A 47 -14.41 11.08 7.03
CA THR A 47 -14.29 9.89 7.89
C THR A 47 -15.23 9.94 9.11
N LYS A 48 -15.50 11.13 9.65
CA LYS A 48 -16.50 11.31 10.72
C LYS A 48 -17.89 10.84 10.31
N GLU A 49 -18.33 11.14 9.09
CA GLU A 49 -19.66 10.76 8.60
C GLU A 49 -19.80 9.26 8.44
N TRP A 50 -18.74 8.58 8.02
CA TRP A 50 -18.74 7.14 7.83
C TRP A 50 -18.62 6.34 9.13
N PHE A 51 -17.76 6.79 10.04
CA PHE A 51 -17.50 6.06 11.28
C PHE A 51 -18.28 6.60 12.48
N GLN A 52 -19.07 7.66 12.31
CA GLN A 52 -19.95 8.26 13.34
C GLN A 52 -19.20 8.70 14.61
N HIS A 53 -17.95 9.13 14.46
CA HIS A 53 -17.10 9.63 15.54
C HIS A 53 -16.81 11.13 15.40
N SER A 54 -16.48 11.79 16.51
CA SER A 54 -16.06 13.20 16.46
C SER A 54 -14.73 13.37 15.70
N THR A 55 -14.47 14.57 15.18
CA THR A 55 -13.20 14.91 14.51
C THR A 55 -11.98 14.69 15.40
N GLU A 56 -12.11 14.96 16.70
CA GLU A 56 -11.06 14.74 17.71
C GLU A 56 -10.78 13.24 17.89
N THR A 57 -11.83 12.41 17.87
CA THR A 57 -11.70 10.96 18.01
C THR A 57 -11.06 10.34 16.78
N ILE A 58 -11.51 10.72 15.58
CA ILE A 58 -10.87 10.31 14.33
C ILE A 58 -9.40 10.74 14.30
N SER A 59 -9.10 11.99 14.69
CA SER A 59 -7.72 12.49 14.70
C SER A 59 -6.83 11.77 15.73
N ARG A 60 -7.40 11.36 16.87
CA ARG A 60 -6.70 10.55 17.87
C ARG A 60 -6.43 9.14 17.33
N TYR A 61 -7.42 8.50 16.74
CA TYR A 61 -7.29 7.15 16.20
C TYR A 61 -6.35 7.12 15.00
N PHE A 62 -6.41 8.10 14.11
CA PHE A 62 -5.47 8.22 13.01
C PHE A 62 -4.02 8.35 13.52
N ARG A 63 -3.78 9.24 14.49
CA ARG A 63 -2.44 9.38 15.11
C ARG A 63 -1.96 8.08 15.75
N GLN A 64 -2.83 7.39 16.49
CA GLN A 64 -2.51 6.10 17.08
C GLN A 64 -2.22 5.03 16.01
N GLY A 65 -2.95 5.06 14.89
CA GLY A 65 -2.73 4.11 13.80
C GLY A 65 -1.45 4.38 13.01
N LEU A 66 -0.96 5.62 12.97
CA LEU A 66 0.35 5.92 12.39
C LEU A 66 1.50 5.27 13.17
N ASP A 67 1.33 4.99 14.47
CA ASP A 67 2.34 4.26 15.25
C ASP A 67 2.53 2.82 14.75
N PHE A 68 1.52 2.21 14.09
CA PHE A 68 1.67 0.91 13.41
C PHE A 68 2.62 0.96 12.22
N PHE A 69 2.87 2.17 11.68
CA PHE A 69 3.63 2.39 10.45
C PHE A 69 4.92 3.15 10.70
N LYS A 70 5.30 3.36 11.97
CA LYS A 70 6.54 4.09 12.34
C LYS A 70 7.81 3.45 11.80
N ASP A 71 7.78 2.13 11.59
CA ASP A 71 8.92 1.33 11.10
C ASP A 71 8.81 1.06 9.58
N CYS A 72 7.78 1.59 8.91
CA CYS A 72 7.71 1.59 7.46
C CYS A 72 8.77 2.53 6.90
N VAL A 73 9.35 2.18 5.75
CA VAL A 73 10.40 2.99 5.08
C VAL A 73 9.87 3.81 3.92
N GLY A 74 8.66 3.48 3.44
CA GLY A 74 8.09 4.02 2.22
C GLY A 74 6.80 3.30 1.83
N ALA A 75 6.34 3.56 0.62
CA ALA A 75 5.17 2.93 0.00
C ALA A 75 5.52 2.37 -1.38
N ILE A 76 4.97 1.19 -1.69
CA ILE A 76 5.12 0.55 -3.00
C ILE A 76 3.75 0.41 -3.63
N ASP A 77 3.64 0.84 -4.88
CA ASP A 77 2.42 0.66 -5.65
C ASP A 77 2.69 0.44 -7.15
N GLY A 78 1.76 -0.24 -7.81
CA GLY A 78 1.74 -0.43 -9.26
C GLY A 78 0.84 0.61 -9.92
N THR A 79 1.36 1.29 -10.95
CA THR A 79 0.62 2.29 -11.71
C THR A 79 0.68 2.00 -13.20
N HIS A 80 -0.43 2.23 -13.91
CA HIS A 80 -0.51 2.03 -15.36
C HIS A 80 -0.15 3.32 -16.10
N VAL A 81 0.85 3.23 -16.97
CA VAL A 81 1.28 4.34 -17.82
C VAL A 81 0.96 4.01 -19.27
N ASP A 82 0.33 4.93 -19.99
CA ASP A 82 0.02 4.77 -21.40
C ASP A 82 1.28 4.50 -22.23
N VAL A 83 1.17 3.56 -23.18
CA VAL A 83 2.27 3.23 -24.10
C VAL A 83 1.84 3.21 -25.55
N ARG A 84 2.78 3.55 -26.43
CA ARG A 84 2.65 3.38 -27.87
C ARG A 84 3.63 2.33 -28.34
N ILE A 85 3.11 1.16 -28.70
CA ILE A 85 3.91 0.02 -29.15
C ILE A 85 3.40 -0.52 -30.50
N PRO A 86 4.25 -1.24 -31.26
CA PRO A 86 3.86 -1.84 -32.54
C PRO A 86 2.67 -2.79 -32.39
N ILE A 87 1.80 -2.83 -33.43
CA ILE A 87 0.55 -3.62 -33.43
C ILE A 87 0.76 -5.08 -33.05
N VAL A 88 1.88 -5.67 -33.47
CA VAL A 88 2.23 -7.07 -33.20
C VAL A 88 2.39 -7.39 -31.71
N ASP A 89 2.70 -6.38 -30.88
CA ASP A 89 2.94 -6.53 -29.45
C ASP A 89 1.79 -6.03 -28.58
N GLN A 90 0.80 -5.34 -29.17
CA GLN A 90 -0.26 -4.63 -28.45
C GLN A 90 -1.05 -5.51 -27.49
N VAL A 91 -1.36 -6.75 -27.89
CA VAL A 91 -2.21 -7.67 -27.12
C VAL A 91 -1.74 -7.84 -25.67
N ARG A 92 -0.42 -7.87 -25.44
CA ARG A 92 0.13 -8.06 -24.09
C ARG A 92 -0.04 -6.83 -23.20
N TYR A 93 -0.02 -5.64 -23.80
CA TYR A 93 -0.07 -4.36 -23.10
C TYR A 93 -1.49 -3.83 -22.96
N ILE A 94 -2.51 -4.56 -23.40
CA ILE A 94 -3.89 -4.23 -23.13
C ILE A 94 -4.20 -4.59 -21.68
N GLU A 95 -4.56 -3.60 -20.88
CA GLU A 95 -5.02 -3.79 -19.51
C GLU A 95 -6.52 -4.14 -19.45
N ARG A 96 -7.04 -4.39 -18.24
CA ARG A 96 -8.40 -4.92 -18.04
C ARG A 96 -9.51 -4.02 -18.59
N HIS A 97 -9.27 -2.72 -18.75
CA HIS A 97 -10.23 -1.77 -19.32
C HIS A 97 -10.02 -1.50 -20.81
N GLY A 98 -9.16 -2.28 -21.49
CA GLY A 98 -8.94 -2.17 -22.93
C GLY A 98 -7.94 -1.09 -23.35
N MET A 99 -7.31 -0.40 -22.40
CA MET A 99 -6.29 0.62 -22.67
C MET A 99 -4.91 -0.03 -22.85
N MET A 100 -4.09 0.53 -23.75
CA MET A 100 -2.72 0.09 -23.95
C MET A 100 -1.78 0.77 -22.97
N THR A 101 -1.33 0.03 -21.98
CA THR A 101 -0.52 0.54 -20.88
C THR A 101 0.65 -0.39 -20.58
N GLN A 102 1.68 0.14 -19.92
CA GLN A 102 2.64 -0.66 -19.17
C GLN A 102 2.34 -0.52 -17.68
N ASN A 103 2.50 -1.60 -16.94
CA ASN A 103 2.45 -1.53 -15.48
C ASN A 103 3.85 -1.13 -14.98
N VAL A 104 3.92 -0.05 -14.21
CA VAL A 104 5.13 0.46 -13.58
C VAL A 104 4.96 0.31 -12.08
N MET A 105 5.86 -0.44 -11.45
CA MET A 105 5.90 -0.49 -9.99
C MET A 105 6.89 0.54 -9.47
N ALA A 106 6.47 1.37 -8.53
CA ALA A 106 7.32 2.38 -7.91
C ALA A 106 7.33 2.22 -6.39
N ASP A 107 8.48 2.52 -5.80
CA ASP A 107 8.68 2.70 -4.35
C ASP A 107 8.98 4.18 -4.10
N CYS A 108 8.43 4.73 -3.03
CA CYS A 108 8.66 6.10 -2.62
C CYS A 108 8.89 6.23 -1.11
N ASP A 109 9.73 7.19 -0.72
CA ASP A 109 9.92 7.55 0.69
C ASP A 109 8.79 8.46 1.21
N PHE A 110 8.84 8.81 2.50
CA PHE A 110 7.85 9.72 3.11
C PHE A 110 7.92 11.17 2.59
N ASN A 111 8.97 11.55 1.85
CA ASN A 111 9.05 12.84 1.17
C ASN A 111 8.39 12.79 -0.22
N MET A 112 7.75 11.66 -0.57
CA MET A 112 7.18 11.39 -1.89
C MET A 112 8.24 11.38 -2.99
N CYS A 113 9.50 11.12 -2.66
CA CYS A 113 10.57 10.92 -3.63
C CYS A 113 10.61 9.45 -4.03
N PHE A 114 10.60 9.17 -5.34
CA PHE A 114 10.78 7.82 -5.84
C PHE A 114 12.19 7.30 -5.50
N THR A 115 12.25 6.19 -4.78
CA THR A 115 13.47 5.48 -4.40
C THR A 115 13.77 4.33 -5.35
N PHE A 116 12.75 3.79 -6.00
CA PHE A 116 12.88 2.73 -7.01
C PHE A 116 11.70 2.79 -7.99
N ALA A 117 11.95 2.43 -9.25
CA ALA A 117 10.91 2.26 -10.26
C ALA A 117 11.28 1.12 -11.21
N LEU A 118 10.34 0.20 -11.44
CA LEU A 118 10.48 -0.92 -12.37
C LEU A 118 9.44 -0.78 -13.48
N THR A 119 9.93 -0.57 -14.70
CA THR A 119 9.13 -0.35 -15.92
C THR A 119 9.26 -1.53 -16.89
N GLY A 120 8.56 -1.46 -18.02
CA GLY A 120 8.68 -2.45 -19.10
C GLY A 120 7.80 -3.68 -18.94
N TRP A 121 6.94 -3.71 -17.93
CA TRP A 121 5.96 -4.77 -17.75
C TRP A 121 4.70 -4.54 -18.56
N GLU A 122 4.12 -5.64 -19.01
CA GLU A 122 2.89 -5.65 -19.78
C GLU A 122 1.75 -5.04 -18.95
N GLY A 123 0.85 -4.24 -19.53
CA GLY A 123 -0.26 -3.63 -18.80
C GLY A 123 -1.20 -4.64 -18.11
N SER A 124 -1.23 -5.87 -18.61
CA SER A 124 -1.94 -7.01 -18.00
C SER A 124 -1.19 -7.67 -16.82
N ALA A 125 0.07 -7.32 -16.56
CA ALA A 125 0.86 -7.91 -15.49
C ALA A 125 0.34 -7.47 -14.11
N HIS A 126 0.22 -8.43 -13.20
CA HIS A 126 -0.11 -8.16 -11.80
C HIS A 126 1.07 -7.62 -11.01
N ASP A 127 0.82 -6.65 -10.12
CA ASP A 127 1.84 -6.04 -9.25
C ASP A 127 2.64 -7.07 -8.46
N SER A 128 2.01 -8.15 -8.00
CA SER A 128 2.68 -9.23 -7.29
C SER A 128 3.78 -9.91 -8.11
N ARG A 129 3.60 -10.03 -9.43
CA ARG A 129 4.60 -10.59 -10.35
C ARG A 129 5.76 -9.63 -10.55
N ILE A 130 5.47 -8.33 -10.66
CA ILE A 130 6.46 -7.26 -10.81
C ILE A 130 7.29 -7.15 -9.52
N PHE A 131 6.64 -7.18 -8.37
CA PHE A 131 7.26 -7.17 -7.05
C PHE A 131 8.15 -8.38 -6.82
N ALA A 132 7.66 -9.58 -7.15
CA ALA A 132 8.48 -10.80 -7.07
C ALA A 132 9.74 -10.71 -7.95
N ARG A 133 9.68 -10.06 -9.12
CA ARG A 133 10.88 -9.81 -9.93
C ARG A 133 11.85 -8.88 -9.23
N ALA A 134 11.37 -7.76 -8.68
CA ALA A 134 12.21 -6.79 -8.00
C ALA A 134 12.97 -7.42 -6.82
N LEU A 135 12.32 -8.33 -6.08
CA LEU A 135 12.94 -9.05 -4.97
C LEU A 135 13.93 -10.15 -5.38
N THR A 136 13.85 -10.67 -6.60
CA THR A 136 14.63 -11.86 -7.03
C THR A 136 15.74 -11.55 -8.02
N ASP A 137 15.71 -10.39 -8.68
CA ASP A 137 16.75 -9.96 -9.61
C ASP A 137 17.69 -8.95 -8.94
N ASP A 138 18.84 -9.44 -8.46
CA ASP A 138 19.87 -8.63 -7.83
C ASP A 138 20.33 -7.44 -8.71
N ARG A 139 20.20 -7.55 -10.04
CA ARG A 139 20.58 -6.49 -10.99
C ARG A 139 19.68 -5.26 -10.88
N LEU A 140 18.46 -5.43 -10.38
CA LEU A 140 17.52 -4.33 -10.18
C LEU A 140 17.86 -3.50 -8.94
N HIS A 141 18.75 -3.98 -8.07
CA HIS A 141 19.17 -3.29 -6.85
C HIS A 141 17.99 -2.77 -6.02
N PHE A 142 16.95 -3.61 -5.88
CA PHE A 142 15.76 -3.23 -5.13
C PHE A 142 16.11 -2.87 -3.67
N PRO A 143 15.62 -1.73 -3.15
CA PRO A 143 15.93 -1.31 -1.78
C PRO A 143 15.29 -2.28 -0.78
N HIS A 144 16.10 -2.81 0.12
CA HIS A 144 15.64 -3.68 1.20
C HIS A 144 15.65 -2.90 2.53
N PRO A 145 14.66 -3.12 3.42
CA PRO A 145 14.69 -2.50 4.72
C PRO A 145 15.89 -2.98 5.55
N PRO A 146 16.31 -2.21 6.58
CA PRO A 146 17.36 -2.62 7.50
C PRO A 146 17.16 -4.03 8.08
N LYS A 147 18.27 -4.76 8.24
CA LYS A 147 18.26 -6.11 8.84
C LYS A 147 17.57 -6.08 10.21
N GLY A 148 16.59 -6.95 10.42
CA GLY A 148 15.81 -7.03 11.67
C GLY A 148 14.37 -6.54 11.54
N ILE A 149 14.05 -5.78 10.49
CA ILE A 149 12.66 -5.51 10.10
C ILE A 149 12.20 -6.68 9.23
N LEU A 150 11.29 -7.51 9.75
CA LEU A 150 10.78 -8.66 8.99
C LEU A 150 10.05 -8.16 7.74
N ILE A 151 10.60 -8.48 6.56
CA ILE A 151 9.94 -8.35 5.26
C ILE A 151 8.89 -9.46 5.16
N ASN A 152 7.86 -9.35 5.97
CA ASN A 152 6.81 -10.32 5.99
C ASN A 152 5.78 -9.76 4.99
N LEU A 153 5.59 -10.42 3.83
CA LEU A 153 4.95 -9.96 2.57
C LEU A 153 3.66 -9.09 2.69
N PHE A 154 3.04 -9.07 3.86
CA PHE A 154 1.86 -8.26 4.21
C PHE A 154 2.17 -6.85 4.80
N THR A 155 3.41 -6.57 5.24
CA THR A 155 3.79 -5.27 5.84
C THR A 155 4.33 -4.27 4.81
N PHE A 156 4.46 -4.65 3.54
CA PHE A 156 4.46 -3.69 2.46
C PHE A 156 3.02 -3.28 2.22
N ILE A 157 2.62 -2.23 2.91
CA ILE A 157 1.32 -1.63 2.81
C ILE A 157 1.19 -1.11 1.39
N GLN A 158 0.50 -1.90 0.55
CA GLN A 158 -0.21 -1.39 -0.62
C GLN A 158 -1.31 -0.43 -0.12
N ILE A 159 -0.91 0.77 0.27
CA ILE A 159 -1.79 1.92 0.31
C ILE A 159 -1.12 2.96 -0.55
N VAL A 160 -1.42 2.89 -1.85
CA VAL A 160 -2.21 3.89 -2.55
C VAL A 160 -2.68 3.20 -3.82
N ARG A 161 -3.83 2.53 -3.82
CA ARG A 161 -4.45 2.17 -5.10
C ARG A 161 -5.04 3.44 -5.69
N ILE A 162 -4.26 4.22 -6.45
CA ILE A 162 -4.81 5.19 -7.40
C ILE A 162 -4.77 4.53 -8.78
N SER A 163 -5.82 3.73 -9.04
CA SER A 163 -6.44 3.51 -10.34
C SER A 163 -7.65 2.57 -10.25
#